data_AF-A0A920IKU3-F1
#
_entry.id   AF-A0A920IKU3-F1
#
_cell.length_a   1.000
_cell.length_b   1.000
_cell.length_c   1.000
_cell.angle_alpha   90.00
_cell.angle_beta   90.00
_cell.angle_gamma   90.00
#
_symmetry.space_group_name_H-M   'P 1'
#
loop_
_entity.id
_entity.type
_entity.pdbx_description
1 polymer ?
#
loop_
_entity_poly.entity_id
_entity_poly.type
_entity_poly.pdbx_seq_one_letter_code
_entity_poly.pdbx_strand_id
1 'polypeptide(L)'
;MLDSLSIRIALKVISSKLPIGVATKYNVPVMLKKIISYVVLVFILTCCTLSSNEYSKKEDDIDEFKSKDLVLSSSRLNSNIDIVFFEDKTAFQKSFLEGIKNGFFTLREGQKRNSQINFIDFSKEKSFDCSKILTKTKKIIFLNNNLVDILNSCNLKNSNNILVIVGLKEKVKLNLNFIDPFYDYVDYLYSSDPEILREESVVLTDRELKAENYFLIEKQSNIENRISNLFEINKSSNRKRELERITQNRIYQTPRFRKDVKKIIINTKEVTAERIIPAINFNLIFEPEIYILPGQLDLWRFSKKEFNSNLKGLEHPIFLNNNFLFDDEFSKKQIQEKLFYALGFDSLLFLGRGINTSFKGLLGEYTKDENRIFITPEKIGFQ
;
A
#
# COMPACT_ATOMS: atom_id res chain seq x y z
N MET A 1 7.32 -47.88 -18.14
CA MET A 1 7.93 -47.68 -16.82
C MET A 1 9.38 -48.16 -16.94
N LEU A 2 10.29 -47.25 -17.28
CA LEU A 2 11.72 -47.53 -17.42
C LEU A 2 12.38 -47.13 -16.10
N ASP A 3 13.04 -48.10 -15.49
CA ASP A 3 13.48 -48.07 -14.10
C ASP A 3 14.59 -47.03 -13.86
N SER A 4 14.47 -46.21 -12.82
CA SER A 4 15.35 -45.05 -12.57
C SER A 4 16.83 -45.42 -12.33
N LEU A 5 17.08 -46.71 -12.10
CA LEU A 5 18.40 -47.28 -11.91
C LEU A 5 19.22 -47.31 -13.22
N SER A 6 18.58 -47.57 -14.36
CA SER A 6 19.25 -47.66 -15.66
C SER A 6 19.75 -46.29 -16.16
N ILE A 7 19.01 -45.22 -15.85
CA ILE A 7 19.39 -43.84 -16.18
C ILE A 7 20.57 -43.37 -15.31
N ARG A 8 20.58 -43.74 -14.02
CA ARG A 8 21.69 -43.42 -13.10
C ARG A 8 22.98 -44.13 -13.48
N ILE A 9 22.92 -45.37 -13.97
CA ILE A 9 24.10 -46.11 -14.43
C ILE A 9 24.65 -45.49 -15.73
N ALA A 10 23.79 -45.09 -16.68
CA ALA A 10 24.22 -44.44 -17.91
C ALA A 10 24.91 -43.09 -17.66
N LEU A 11 24.36 -42.25 -16.77
CA LEU A 11 24.97 -40.96 -16.42
C LEU A 11 26.30 -41.11 -15.67
N LYS A 12 26.43 -42.14 -14.83
CA LYS A 12 27.68 -42.40 -14.08
C LYS A 12 28.81 -42.91 -14.99
N VAL A 13 28.49 -43.68 -16.03
CA VAL A 13 29.46 -44.14 -17.05
C VAL A 13 29.91 -43.00 -17.98
N ILE A 14 29.04 -42.03 -18.27
CA ILE A 14 29.38 -40.86 -19.10
C ILE A 14 30.26 -39.85 -18.33
N SER A 15 30.08 -39.71 -17.01
CA SER A 15 30.88 -38.78 -16.19
C SER A 15 32.28 -39.30 -15.83
N SER A 16 32.52 -40.62 -15.88
CA SER A 16 33.80 -41.21 -15.44
C SER A 16 34.82 -41.46 -16.57
N LYS A 17 34.54 -41.04 -17.80
CA LYS A 17 35.49 -41.13 -18.91
C LYS A 17 35.38 -39.89 -19.78
N LEU A 18 36.05 -38.80 -19.38
CA LEU A 18 36.69 -37.84 -20.30
C LEU A 18 37.52 -36.82 -19.46
N PRO A 19 38.85 -36.78 -19.64
CA PRO A 19 39.71 -35.80 -18.97
C PRO A 19 39.55 -34.40 -19.58
N ILE A 20 39.74 -33.40 -18.72
CA ILE A 20 39.78 -31.97 -19.04
C ILE A 20 41.01 -31.69 -19.90
N GLY A 21 40.80 -31.04 -21.05
CA GLY A 21 41.84 -30.42 -21.85
C GLY A 21 41.98 -30.98 -23.26
N VAL A 22 41.66 -30.12 -24.24
CA VAL A 22 42.09 -30.05 -25.66
C VAL A 22 40.88 -29.94 -26.58
N ALA A 23 40.74 -28.78 -27.22
CA ALA A 23 39.75 -28.50 -28.24
C ALA A 23 40.06 -29.32 -29.51
N THR A 24 39.35 -30.42 -29.72
CA THR A 24 39.37 -31.16 -30.98
C THR A 24 38.10 -30.88 -31.79
N LYS A 25 38.31 -30.39 -33.00
CA LYS A 25 37.27 -30.07 -33.99
C LYS A 25 36.79 -31.38 -34.62
N TYR A 26 35.69 -31.95 -34.12
CA TYR A 26 35.11 -33.15 -34.75
C TYR A 26 34.36 -32.77 -36.02
N ASN A 27 34.89 -33.20 -37.17
CA ASN A 27 34.17 -33.18 -38.44
C ASN A 27 33.11 -34.29 -38.42
N VAL A 28 31.90 -33.91 -38.01
CA VAL A 28 30.73 -34.79 -38.03
C VAL A 28 30.25 -34.95 -39.49
N PRO A 29 30.12 -36.18 -40.03
CA PRO A 29 29.67 -36.40 -41.40
C PRO A 29 28.27 -35.81 -41.63
N VAL A 30 28.04 -35.24 -42.82
CA VAL A 30 26.85 -34.44 -43.18
C VAL A 30 25.51 -35.17 -42.92
N MET A 31 25.51 -36.51 -43.00
CA MET A 31 24.34 -37.35 -42.68
C MET A 31 23.97 -37.32 -41.19
N LEU A 32 24.96 -37.30 -40.29
CA LEU A 32 24.71 -37.28 -38.84
C LEU A 32 24.22 -35.89 -38.37
N LYS A 33 24.64 -34.81 -39.02
CA LYS A 33 24.10 -33.46 -38.78
C LYS A 33 22.61 -33.35 -39.13
N LYS A 34 22.16 -34.00 -40.21
CA LYS A 34 20.73 -34.04 -40.59
C LYS A 34 19.90 -34.86 -39.59
N ILE A 35 20.43 -35.97 -39.08
CA ILE A 35 19.76 -36.79 -38.07
C ILE A 35 19.68 -36.06 -36.73
N ILE A 36 20.77 -35.42 -36.28
CA ILE A 36 20.76 -34.61 -35.05
C ILE A 36 19.80 -33.41 -35.20
N SER A 37 19.78 -32.77 -36.38
CA SER A 37 18.82 -31.68 -36.66
C SER A 37 17.37 -32.17 -36.59
N TYR A 38 17.06 -33.36 -37.11
CA TYR A 38 15.71 -33.94 -37.05
C TYR A 38 15.33 -34.36 -35.62
N VAL A 39 16.26 -34.94 -34.85
CA VAL A 39 16.02 -35.33 -33.46
C VAL A 39 15.82 -34.09 -32.57
N VAL A 40 16.59 -33.02 -32.78
CA VAL A 40 16.40 -31.74 -32.09
C VAL A 40 15.09 -31.07 -32.50
N LEU A 41 14.69 -31.12 -33.79
CA LEU A 41 13.42 -30.57 -34.24
C LEU A 41 12.22 -31.34 -33.67
N VAL A 42 12.31 -32.67 -33.58
CA VAL A 42 11.29 -33.54 -32.96
C VAL A 42 11.24 -33.32 -31.45
N PHE A 43 12.37 -33.08 -30.77
CA PHE A 43 12.38 -32.72 -29.34
C PHE A 43 11.79 -31.32 -29.09
N ILE A 44 12.06 -30.33 -29.95
CA ILE A 44 11.46 -29.00 -29.84
C ILE A 44 9.95 -29.06 -30.13
N LEU A 45 9.51 -29.85 -31.12
CA LEU A 45 8.10 -30.00 -31.46
C LEU A 45 7.30 -30.84 -30.45
N THR A 46 7.93 -31.81 -29.77
CA THR A 46 7.28 -32.58 -28.69
C THR A 46 7.36 -31.88 -27.32
N CYS A 47 8.27 -30.91 -27.13
CA CYS A 47 8.24 -29.99 -25.99
C CYS A 47 7.23 -28.83 -26.15
N CYS A 48 6.70 -28.59 -27.36
CA CYS A 48 5.72 -27.53 -27.61
C CYS A 48 4.24 -27.98 -27.50
N THR A 49 3.95 -29.26 -27.18
CA THR A 49 2.58 -29.75 -26.98
C THR A 49 2.24 -30.16 -25.54
N LEU A 50 3.06 -29.72 -24.57
CA LEU A 50 2.75 -29.73 -23.14
C LEU A 50 2.89 -28.30 -22.59
N SER A 51 2.01 -27.40 -23.02
CA SER A 51 1.82 -26.08 -22.39
C SER A 51 0.34 -25.82 -22.12
N SER A 52 -0.23 -26.67 -21.27
CA SER A 52 -1.32 -26.29 -20.37
C SER A 52 -1.12 -27.04 -19.05
N ASN A 53 0.10 -26.99 -18.52
CA ASN A 53 0.22 -27.10 -17.07
C ASN A 53 -0.26 -25.77 -16.52
N GLU A 54 -1.55 -25.73 -16.17
CA GLU A 54 -1.99 -24.98 -15.00
C GLU A 54 -0.89 -25.11 -13.95
N TYR A 55 -0.27 -23.97 -13.65
CA TYR A 55 0.50 -23.82 -12.43
C TYR A 55 -0.51 -24.06 -11.32
N SER A 56 -0.70 -25.33 -10.95
CA SER A 56 -1.26 -25.70 -9.67
C SER A 56 -0.36 -25.03 -8.66
N LYS A 57 -0.86 -23.91 -8.12
CA LYS A 57 -0.45 -23.44 -6.81
C LYS A 57 -0.62 -24.64 -5.90
N LYS A 58 0.47 -25.37 -5.66
CA LYS A 58 0.65 -25.95 -4.34
C LYS A 58 0.82 -24.74 -3.44
N GLU A 59 -0.29 -24.37 -2.82
CA GLU A 59 -0.30 -23.68 -1.53
C GLU A 59 0.54 -24.53 -0.59
N ASP A 60 1.85 -24.25 -0.56
CA ASP A 60 2.58 -24.40 0.67
C ASP A 60 2.06 -23.29 1.58
N ASP A 61 1.08 -23.66 2.41
CA ASP A 61 0.57 -22.89 3.53
C ASP A 61 1.76 -22.39 4.38
N ILE A 62 2.10 -21.11 4.23
CA ILE A 62 2.96 -20.38 5.16
C ILE A 62 2.12 -19.26 5.76
N ASP A 63 1.90 -19.42 7.05
CA ASP A 63 0.66 -19.12 7.78
C ASP A 63 0.70 -17.77 8.53
N GLU A 64 1.57 -16.84 8.14
CA GLU A 64 1.81 -15.61 8.94
C GLU A 64 1.15 -14.35 8.37
N PHE A 65 0.75 -14.39 7.09
CA PHE A 65 -0.15 -13.42 6.46
C PHE A 65 -1.41 -14.11 5.92
N LYS A 66 -1.97 -15.08 6.67
CA LYS A 66 -3.37 -15.45 6.45
C LYS A 66 -4.18 -14.17 6.52
N SER A 67 -4.85 -13.83 5.42
CA SER A 67 -5.76 -12.71 5.31
C SER A 67 -6.69 -12.71 6.53
N LYS A 68 -6.39 -11.88 7.53
CA LYS A 68 -7.28 -11.74 8.68
C LYS A 68 -8.61 -11.29 8.10
N ASP A 69 -9.65 -12.08 8.31
CA ASP A 69 -10.99 -11.70 7.90
C ASP A 69 -11.28 -10.28 8.39
N LEU A 70 -11.76 -9.43 7.48
CA LEU A 70 -11.93 -8.02 7.78
C LEU A 70 -13.04 -7.89 8.83
N VAL A 71 -12.66 -7.55 10.06
CA VAL A 71 -13.59 -7.44 11.19
C VAL A 71 -14.30 -6.09 11.14
N LEU A 72 -15.46 -6.08 10.49
CA LEU A 72 -16.34 -4.92 10.44
C LEU A 72 -17.18 -4.79 11.70
N SER A 73 -17.37 -3.54 12.10
CA SER A 73 -18.34 -3.19 13.12
C SER A 73 -19.78 -3.36 12.63
N SER A 74 -20.60 -4.05 13.42
CA SER A 74 -22.04 -4.18 13.17
C SER A 74 -22.73 -2.82 13.18
N SER A 75 -23.50 -2.49 12.14
CA SER A 75 -24.22 -1.22 12.05
C SER A 75 -25.66 -1.43 11.61
N ARG A 76 -26.58 -0.58 12.08
CA ARG A 76 -28.00 -0.64 11.71
C ARG A 76 -28.43 0.66 11.03
N LEU A 77 -28.78 0.57 9.76
CA LEU A 77 -29.25 1.72 8.98
C LEU A 77 -30.73 1.94 9.30
N ASN A 78 -30.99 2.78 10.30
CA ASN A 78 -32.34 2.99 10.83
C ASN A 78 -33.08 4.19 10.22
N SER A 79 -32.45 4.94 9.33
CA SER A 79 -32.98 6.19 8.78
C SER A 79 -32.63 6.31 7.31
N ASN A 80 -33.42 7.07 6.56
CA ASN A 80 -33.06 7.46 5.20
C ASN A 80 -31.78 8.29 5.21
N ILE A 81 -31.00 8.16 4.13
CA ILE A 81 -29.72 8.82 3.97
C ILE A 81 -29.70 9.49 2.59
N ASP A 82 -29.38 10.77 2.57
CA ASP A 82 -29.16 11.52 1.34
C ASP A 82 -27.65 11.58 1.07
N ILE A 83 -27.25 11.09 -0.09
CA ILE A 83 -25.88 11.17 -0.61
C ILE A 83 -25.82 12.39 -1.51
N VAL A 84 -25.20 13.43 -1.01
CA VAL A 84 -25.10 14.73 -1.67
C VAL A 84 -23.76 14.81 -2.37
N PHE A 85 -23.78 15.10 -3.65
CA PHE A 85 -22.57 15.35 -4.44
C PHE A 85 -22.87 16.33 -5.57
N PHE A 86 -21.82 16.80 -6.21
CA PHE A 86 -21.92 17.57 -7.45
C PHE A 86 -21.13 16.78 -8.48
N GLU A 87 -21.79 16.25 -9.51
CA GLU A 87 -21.17 15.36 -10.48
C GLU A 87 -19.85 15.93 -11.00
N ASP A 88 -18.77 15.19 -10.75
CA ASP A 88 -17.47 15.43 -11.32
C ASP A 88 -16.97 14.13 -11.96
N LYS A 89 -16.15 14.25 -13.00
CA LYS A 89 -15.61 13.07 -13.72
C LYS A 89 -14.43 12.43 -12.99
N THR A 90 -14.29 12.65 -11.68
CA THR A 90 -13.14 12.12 -10.94
C THR A 90 -13.34 10.64 -10.63
N ALA A 91 -12.26 9.87 -10.72
CA ALA A 91 -12.26 8.46 -10.33
C ALA A 91 -12.58 8.28 -8.82
N PHE A 92 -12.28 9.31 -8.01
CA PHE A 92 -12.53 9.35 -6.57
C PHE A 92 -14.02 9.38 -6.25
N GLN A 93 -14.77 10.31 -6.87
CA GLN A 93 -16.23 10.37 -6.69
C GLN A 93 -16.90 9.10 -7.18
N LYS A 94 -16.52 8.59 -8.36
CA LYS A 94 -17.06 7.32 -8.89
C LYS A 94 -16.85 6.17 -7.90
N SER A 95 -15.62 5.98 -7.42
CA SER A 95 -15.28 4.91 -6.49
C SER A 95 -15.99 5.08 -5.14
N PHE A 96 -16.11 6.30 -4.65
CA PHE A 96 -16.87 6.62 -3.44
C PHE A 96 -18.34 6.23 -3.55
N LEU A 97 -19.02 6.63 -4.64
CA LEU A 97 -20.43 6.29 -4.87
C LEU A 97 -20.64 4.78 -5.05
N GLU A 98 -19.68 4.08 -5.67
CA GLU A 98 -19.66 2.61 -5.76
C GLU A 98 -19.56 1.96 -4.38
N GLY A 99 -18.66 2.45 -3.53
CA GLY A 99 -18.51 2.02 -2.15
C GLY A 99 -19.77 2.21 -1.30
N ILE A 100 -20.48 3.33 -1.48
CA ILE A 100 -21.79 3.58 -0.85
C ILE A 100 -22.80 2.50 -1.29
N LYS A 101 -22.91 2.22 -2.59
CA LYS A 101 -23.86 1.23 -3.11
C LYS A 101 -23.58 -0.15 -2.52
N ASN A 102 -22.33 -0.58 -2.57
CA ASN A 102 -21.94 -1.90 -2.06
C ASN A 102 -22.13 -1.98 -0.55
N GLY A 103 -21.70 -0.96 0.20
CA GLY A 103 -21.93 -0.88 1.65
C GLY A 103 -23.40 -0.91 2.03
N PHE A 104 -24.27 -0.26 1.25
CA PHE A 104 -25.70 -0.31 1.52
C PHE A 104 -26.29 -1.71 1.36
N PHE A 105 -25.93 -2.41 0.28
CA PHE A 105 -26.39 -3.79 0.06
C PHE A 105 -25.86 -4.74 1.15
N THR A 106 -24.56 -4.66 1.45
CA THR A 106 -23.94 -5.50 2.49
C THR A 106 -24.53 -5.24 3.88
N LEU A 107 -24.72 -3.97 4.27
CA LEU A 107 -25.25 -3.65 5.60
C LEU A 107 -26.74 -3.92 5.74
N ARG A 108 -27.49 -3.92 4.63
CA ARG A 108 -28.93 -4.21 4.63
C ARG A 108 -29.21 -5.71 4.68
N GLU A 109 -28.28 -6.55 4.27
CA GLU A 109 -28.41 -8.01 4.32
C GLU A 109 -28.74 -8.46 5.76
N GLY A 110 -29.95 -8.99 5.96
CA GLY A 110 -30.46 -9.39 7.28
C GLY A 110 -31.26 -8.33 8.07
N GLN A 111 -31.48 -7.11 7.54
CA GLN A 111 -32.27 -6.07 8.22
C GLN A 111 -33.73 -6.03 7.74
N LYS A 112 -34.70 -5.99 8.68
CA LYS A 112 -36.16 -5.93 8.40
C LYS A 112 -36.71 -4.53 8.11
N ARG A 113 -35.89 -3.47 8.13
CA ARG A 113 -36.35 -2.06 8.01
C ARG A 113 -36.07 -1.46 6.62
N ASN A 114 -36.92 -0.51 6.21
CA ASN A 114 -36.92 0.14 4.90
C ASN A 114 -36.14 1.48 4.89
N SER A 115 -34.88 1.50 5.32
CA SER A 115 -34.04 2.68 5.06
C SER A 115 -33.78 2.81 3.56
N GLN A 116 -33.92 4.02 3.03
CA GLN A 116 -33.61 4.34 1.63
C GLN A 116 -32.36 5.20 1.54
N ILE A 117 -31.60 5.02 0.46
CA ILE A 117 -30.51 5.91 0.08
C ILE A 117 -30.95 6.69 -1.15
N ASN A 118 -30.87 8.02 -1.06
CA ASN A 118 -31.16 8.93 -2.18
C ASN A 118 -29.85 9.54 -2.67
N PHE A 119 -29.63 9.53 -3.98
CA PHE A 119 -28.49 10.18 -4.61
C PHE A 119 -28.93 11.54 -5.12
N ILE A 120 -28.43 12.61 -4.51
CA ILE A 120 -28.75 14.00 -4.84
C ILE A 120 -27.54 14.63 -5.52
N ASP A 121 -27.65 14.78 -6.83
CA ASP A 121 -26.63 15.40 -7.67
C ASP A 121 -26.97 16.87 -7.94
N PHE A 122 -26.23 17.77 -7.29
CA PHE A 122 -26.42 19.21 -7.43
C PHE A 122 -25.98 19.77 -8.78
N SER A 123 -25.19 19.04 -9.58
CA SER A 123 -24.81 19.50 -10.92
C SER A 123 -26.00 19.59 -11.89
N LYS A 124 -27.05 18.82 -11.60
CA LYS A 124 -28.30 18.78 -12.38
C LYS A 124 -29.31 19.83 -11.94
N GLU A 125 -29.02 20.58 -10.88
CA GLU A 125 -29.95 21.57 -10.33
C GLU A 125 -29.73 22.95 -10.96
N LYS A 126 -30.82 23.61 -11.36
CA LYS A 126 -30.78 24.95 -11.97
C LYS A 126 -30.42 26.06 -10.98
N SER A 127 -30.72 25.84 -9.69
CA SER A 127 -30.46 26.78 -8.61
C SER A 127 -30.29 26.00 -7.32
N PHE A 128 -29.26 26.33 -6.56
CA PHE A 128 -29.00 25.72 -5.27
C PHE A 128 -29.88 26.34 -4.17
N ASP A 129 -30.46 25.49 -3.31
CA ASP A 129 -31.24 25.89 -2.14
C ASP A 129 -30.76 25.14 -0.89
N CYS A 130 -30.31 25.90 0.11
CA CYS A 130 -29.87 25.37 1.40
C CYS A 130 -30.93 24.50 2.09
N SER A 131 -32.21 24.69 1.80
CA SER A 131 -33.31 23.88 2.35
C SER A 131 -33.11 22.37 2.13
N LYS A 132 -32.46 21.99 1.01
CA LYS A 132 -32.16 20.59 0.67
C LYS A 132 -31.11 19.96 1.58
N ILE A 133 -30.17 20.76 2.08
CA ILE A 133 -29.14 20.30 3.03
C ILE A 133 -29.65 20.39 4.48
N LEU A 134 -30.51 21.37 4.78
CA LEU A 134 -31.06 21.61 6.12
C LEU A 134 -32.16 20.64 6.56
N THR A 135 -32.52 19.64 5.74
CA THR A 135 -33.52 18.62 6.13
C THR A 135 -33.05 17.76 7.32
N LYS A 136 -33.99 17.13 8.03
CA LYS A 136 -33.66 16.22 9.16
C LYS A 136 -33.05 14.88 8.73
N THR A 137 -33.09 14.56 7.43
CA THR A 137 -32.49 13.34 6.87
C THR A 137 -30.98 13.35 7.10
N LYS A 138 -30.41 12.17 7.41
CA LYS A 138 -28.95 12.04 7.51
C LYS A 138 -28.32 12.26 6.15
N LYS A 139 -27.14 12.86 6.11
CA LYS A 139 -26.45 13.25 4.89
C LYS A 139 -25.00 12.80 4.90
N ILE A 140 -24.58 12.27 3.76
CA ILE A 140 -23.17 12.09 3.43
C ILE A 140 -22.90 13.00 2.25
N ILE A 141 -21.97 13.93 2.42
CA ILE A 141 -21.65 14.95 1.43
C ILE A 141 -20.26 14.66 0.86
N PHE A 142 -20.17 14.31 -0.43
CA PHE A 142 -18.90 14.25 -1.12
C PHE A 142 -18.50 15.66 -1.56
N LEU A 143 -17.48 16.23 -0.93
CA LEU A 143 -17.08 17.61 -1.11
C LEU A 143 -16.14 17.76 -2.31
N ASN A 144 -16.50 18.62 -3.25
CA ASN A 144 -15.63 19.13 -4.30
C ASN A 144 -15.71 20.67 -4.36
N ASN A 145 -14.94 21.29 -5.26
CA ASN A 145 -14.80 22.75 -5.34
C ASN A 145 -16.16 23.45 -5.47
N ASN A 146 -17.07 22.90 -6.29
CA ASN A 146 -18.38 23.48 -6.50
C ASN A 146 -19.26 23.44 -5.23
N LEU A 147 -19.08 22.43 -4.38
CA LEU A 147 -19.82 22.30 -3.13
C LEU A 147 -19.25 23.09 -1.96
N VAL A 148 -17.96 23.45 -1.97
CA VAL A 148 -17.34 24.19 -0.86
C VAL A 148 -18.08 25.52 -0.63
N ASP A 149 -18.23 26.33 -1.67
CA ASP A 149 -18.88 27.64 -1.59
C ASP A 149 -20.34 27.51 -1.19
N ILE A 150 -21.01 26.49 -1.75
CA ILE A 150 -22.39 26.13 -1.44
C ILE A 150 -22.56 25.82 0.05
N LEU A 151 -21.74 24.95 0.63
CA LEU A 151 -21.83 24.59 2.05
C LEU A 151 -21.54 25.78 2.97
N ASN A 152 -20.55 26.59 2.60
CA ASN A 152 -20.20 27.81 3.36
C ASN A 152 -21.35 28.81 3.38
N SER A 153 -22.08 28.96 2.26
CA SER A 153 -23.24 29.87 2.17
C SER A 153 -24.42 29.45 3.05
N CYS A 154 -24.57 28.16 3.36
CA CYS A 154 -25.72 27.63 4.10
C CYS A 154 -25.64 27.75 5.62
N ASN A 155 -24.55 28.30 6.17
CA ASN A 155 -24.35 28.46 7.61
C ASN A 155 -24.71 27.19 8.42
N LEU A 156 -24.26 26.04 7.93
CA LEU A 156 -24.62 24.74 8.50
C LEU A 156 -23.96 24.59 9.87
N LYS A 157 -24.77 24.22 10.88
CA LYS A 157 -24.26 23.88 12.22
C LYS A 157 -23.83 22.43 12.25
N ASN A 158 -22.76 22.14 13.00
CA ASN A 158 -22.33 20.77 13.21
C ASN A 158 -23.48 19.93 13.80
N SER A 159 -23.73 18.74 13.24
CA SER A 159 -24.77 17.85 13.72
C SER A 159 -24.38 16.39 13.50
N ASN A 160 -24.98 15.51 14.30
CA ASN A 160 -24.75 14.07 14.18
C ASN A 160 -25.36 13.42 12.94
N ASN A 161 -26.01 14.22 12.09
CA ASN A 161 -26.69 13.78 10.89
C ASN A 161 -25.93 14.13 9.62
N ILE A 162 -24.85 14.92 9.67
CA ILE A 162 -24.11 15.32 8.48
C ILE A 162 -22.67 14.85 8.62
N LEU A 163 -22.22 14.10 7.61
CA LEU A 163 -20.82 13.72 7.42
C LEU A 163 -20.34 14.27 6.08
N VAL A 164 -19.20 14.96 6.09
CA VAL A 164 -18.53 15.45 4.88
C VAL A 164 -17.31 14.59 4.58
N ILE A 165 -17.20 14.10 3.35
CA ILE A 165 -16.02 13.41 2.82
C ILE A 165 -15.27 14.39 1.93
N VAL A 166 -14.06 14.77 2.32
CA VAL A 166 -13.27 15.76 1.58
C VAL A 166 -12.68 15.11 0.32
N GLY A 167 -13.23 15.43 -0.85
CA GLY A 167 -12.73 14.99 -2.16
C GLY A 167 -11.66 15.90 -2.76
N LEU A 168 -11.16 16.86 -1.99
CA LEU A 168 -10.21 17.89 -2.43
C LEU A 168 -8.86 17.73 -1.71
N LYS A 169 -7.76 17.94 -2.45
CA LYS A 169 -6.41 17.91 -1.87
C LYS A 169 -6.09 19.15 -1.03
N GLU A 170 -6.80 20.24 -1.26
CA GLU A 170 -6.60 21.51 -0.57
C GLU A 170 -7.23 21.46 0.83
N LYS A 171 -6.60 22.14 1.79
CA LYS A 171 -7.14 22.21 3.15
C LYS A 171 -8.40 23.06 3.17
N VAL A 172 -9.52 22.47 3.56
CA VAL A 172 -10.80 23.16 3.71
C VAL A 172 -11.15 23.29 5.18
N LYS A 173 -11.53 24.49 5.62
CA LYS A 173 -12.05 24.72 6.97
C LYS A 173 -13.54 24.42 6.97
N LEU A 174 -13.95 23.40 7.73
CA LEU A 174 -15.35 22.97 7.84
C LEU A 174 -15.82 23.05 9.30
N ASN A 175 -17.04 23.56 9.48
CA ASN A 175 -17.73 23.57 10.78
C ASN A 175 -18.65 22.34 10.94
N LEU A 176 -18.43 21.29 10.16
CA LEU A 176 -19.25 20.07 10.10
C LEU A 176 -18.37 18.87 10.42
N ASN A 177 -18.97 17.74 10.82
CA ASN A 177 -18.20 16.51 10.95
C ASN A 177 -17.63 16.10 9.60
N PHE A 178 -16.32 15.86 9.52
CA PHE A 178 -15.65 15.58 8.26
C PHE A 178 -14.57 14.52 8.37
N ILE A 179 -14.36 13.81 7.26
CA ILE A 179 -13.20 12.95 7.02
C ILE A 179 -12.37 13.59 5.91
N ASP A 180 -11.13 13.91 6.23
CA ASP A 180 -10.12 14.29 5.25
C ASP A 180 -9.25 13.05 4.95
N PRO A 181 -9.33 12.45 3.75
CA PRO A 181 -8.51 11.30 3.37
C PRO A 181 -7.09 11.65 2.94
N PHE A 182 -6.75 12.94 2.82
CA PHE A 182 -5.44 13.40 2.32
C PHE A 182 -4.47 13.81 3.43
N TYR A 183 -4.85 13.59 4.68
CA TYR A 183 -4.01 13.91 5.82
C TYR A 183 -2.65 13.21 5.79
N ASP A 184 -1.66 13.87 6.39
CA ASP A 184 -0.33 13.29 6.48
C ASP A 184 -0.26 12.29 7.64
N TYR A 185 0.14 11.06 7.35
CA TYR A 185 0.39 10.06 8.37
C TYR A 185 1.57 10.41 9.28
N VAL A 186 2.49 11.25 8.81
CA VAL A 186 3.56 11.79 9.66
C VAL A 186 2.97 12.72 10.72
N ASP A 187 2.06 13.63 10.34
CA ASP A 187 1.36 14.50 11.29
C ASP A 187 0.55 13.68 12.30
N TYR A 188 -0.07 12.59 11.84
CA TYR A 188 -0.75 11.64 12.72
C TYR A 188 0.22 11.02 13.73
N LEU A 189 1.35 10.47 13.29
CA LEU A 189 2.36 9.91 14.20
C LEU A 189 2.85 10.93 15.23
N TYR A 190 3.09 12.20 14.83
CA TYR A 190 3.46 13.27 15.75
C TYR A 190 2.43 13.46 16.87
N SER A 191 1.14 13.29 16.56
CA SER A 191 0.05 13.46 17.52
C SER A 191 -0.25 12.22 18.35
N SER A 192 -0.20 11.02 17.75
CA SER A 192 -0.70 9.79 18.36
C SER A 192 0.36 9.00 19.12
N ASP A 193 1.61 9.06 18.64
CA ASP A 193 2.72 8.29 19.20
C ASP A 193 4.05 9.05 19.03
N PRO A 194 4.23 10.16 19.77
CA PRO A 194 5.43 10.98 19.67
C PRO A 194 6.71 10.22 20.04
N GLU A 195 6.60 9.07 20.72
CA GLU A 195 7.77 8.24 21.07
C GLU A 195 8.43 7.58 19.86
N ILE A 196 7.66 7.31 18.80
CA ILE A 196 8.18 6.83 17.51
C ILE A 196 9.11 7.89 16.87
N LEU A 197 8.86 9.17 17.15
CA LEU A 197 9.52 10.32 16.52
C LEU A 197 10.56 11.02 17.41
N ARG A 198 11.01 10.39 18.52
CA ARG A 198 12.11 10.92 19.37
C ARG A 198 13.40 11.16 18.55
N GLU A 199 14.36 11.86 19.16
CA GLU A 199 15.63 12.42 18.61
C GLU A 199 16.50 11.47 17.76
N GLU A 200 16.14 10.19 17.65
CA GLU A 200 16.88 9.16 16.92
C GLU A 200 16.12 8.64 15.69
N SER A 201 15.24 9.46 15.10
CA SER A 201 14.42 9.10 13.94
C SER A 201 14.70 9.98 12.71
N VAL A 202 14.57 9.40 11.52
CA VAL A 202 14.58 10.13 10.25
C VAL A 202 13.40 9.73 9.38
N VAL A 203 12.73 10.71 8.77
CA VAL A 203 11.63 10.48 7.84
C VAL A 203 12.15 10.49 6.41
N LEU A 204 12.12 9.34 5.72
CA LEU A 204 12.36 9.24 4.29
C LEU A 204 11.06 9.55 3.55
N THR A 205 11.10 10.55 2.66
CA THR A 205 9.90 11.03 1.96
C THR A 205 10.25 11.54 0.58
N ASP A 206 9.28 11.69 -0.31
CA ASP A 206 9.43 12.21 -1.67
C ASP A 206 8.79 13.59 -1.85
N ARG A 207 8.43 14.23 -0.74
CA ARG A 207 7.87 15.58 -0.68
C ARG A 207 8.48 16.37 0.47
N GLU A 208 8.43 17.68 0.39
CA GLU A 208 8.82 18.53 1.50
C GLU A 208 7.86 18.37 2.68
N LEU A 209 8.43 18.21 3.88
CA LEU A 209 7.69 18.16 5.13
C LEU A 209 8.05 19.37 5.98
N LYS A 210 7.14 19.75 6.87
CA LYS A 210 7.42 20.80 7.87
C LYS A 210 8.32 20.31 9.01
N ALA A 211 8.46 18.99 9.16
CA ALA A 211 9.34 18.38 10.15
C ALA A 211 10.80 18.74 9.88
N GLU A 212 11.62 18.87 10.92
CA GLU A 212 13.05 19.19 10.76
C GLU A 212 13.90 17.96 10.39
N ASN A 213 13.43 16.75 10.72
CA ASN A 213 14.16 15.48 10.56
C ASN A 213 13.67 14.64 9.38
N TYR A 214 13.56 15.22 8.18
CA TYR A 214 13.26 14.47 6.95
C TYR A 214 14.42 14.44 5.96
N PHE A 215 14.40 13.44 5.09
CA PHE A 215 15.34 13.26 4.00
C PHE A 215 14.59 12.92 2.72
N LEU A 216 14.84 13.70 1.66
CA LEU A 216 14.15 13.60 0.38
C LEU A 216 14.74 12.47 -0.48
N ILE A 217 13.87 11.56 -0.94
CA ILE A 217 14.18 10.51 -1.91
C ILE A 217 13.33 10.74 -3.16
N GLU A 218 13.97 11.22 -4.22
CA GLU A 218 13.30 11.47 -5.50
C GLU A 218 13.21 10.16 -6.31
N LYS A 219 12.11 9.98 -7.04
CA LYS A 219 11.84 8.77 -7.83
C LYS A 219 12.96 8.36 -8.81
N GLN A 220 13.56 9.36 -9.47
CA GLN A 220 14.60 9.18 -10.47
C GLN A 220 16.01 9.13 -9.87
N SER A 221 16.15 9.37 -8.56
CA SER A 221 17.46 9.38 -7.92
C SER A 221 18.01 7.96 -7.74
N ASN A 222 19.34 7.86 -7.66
CA ASN A 222 19.99 6.64 -7.20
C ASN A 222 19.75 6.51 -5.68
N ILE A 223 18.73 5.73 -5.29
CA ILE A 223 18.29 5.56 -3.90
C ILE A 223 19.42 5.02 -3.02
N GLU A 224 20.21 4.06 -3.50
CA GLU A 224 21.36 3.54 -2.76
C GLU A 224 22.37 4.64 -2.43
N ASN A 225 22.71 5.48 -3.40
CA ASN A 225 23.62 6.60 -3.18
C ASN A 225 23.01 7.66 -2.23
N ARG A 226 21.70 7.92 -2.35
CA ARG A 226 20.98 8.83 -1.45
C ARG A 226 21.01 8.33 0.00
N ILE A 227 20.72 7.05 0.23
CA ILE A 227 20.83 6.41 1.56
C ILE A 227 22.29 6.43 2.06
N SER A 228 23.27 6.10 1.22
CA SER A 228 24.69 6.18 1.57
C SER A 228 25.11 7.58 2.02
N ASN A 229 24.60 8.61 1.33
CA ASN A 229 24.86 10.01 1.67
C ASN A 229 24.18 10.43 2.98
N LEU A 230 22.93 10.01 3.22
CA LEU A 230 22.21 10.24 4.48
C LEU A 230 23.00 9.71 5.69
N PHE A 231 23.58 8.51 5.56
CA PHE A 231 24.35 7.88 6.62
C PHE A 231 25.84 8.20 6.59
N GLU A 232 26.27 9.16 5.76
CA GLU A 232 27.65 9.60 5.57
C GLU A 232 28.67 8.49 5.21
N ILE A 233 28.21 7.36 4.67
CA ILE A 233 29.04 6.19 4.39
C ILE A 233 30.11 6.53 3.35
N ASN A 234 29.69 7.15 2.24
CA ASN A 234 30.60 7.61 1.19
C ASN A 234 31.61 8.66 1.70
N LYS A 235 31.16 9.61 2.54
CA LYS A 235 32.05 10.62 3.12
C LYS A 235 33.10 9.98 4.03
N SER A 236 32.70 9.03 4.87
CA SER A 236 33.63 8.31 5.75
C SER A 236 34.62 7.47 4.95
N SER A 237 34.18 6.81 3.88
CA SER A 237 35.06 6.04 2.99
C SER A 237 36.07 6.94 2.28
N ASN A 238 35.64 8.11 1.80
CA ASN A 238 36.52 9.08 1.16
C ASN A 238 37.55 9.67 2.14
N ARG A 239 37.15 10.05 3.36
CA ARG A 239 38.10 10.51 4.39
C ARG A 239 39.14 9.44 4.73
N LYS A 240 38.72 8.18 4.81
CA LYS A 240 39.66 7.06 5.02
C LYS A 240 40.69 7.00 3.90
N ARG A 241 40.26 7.00 2.63
CA ARG A 241 41.17 6.95 1.48
C ARG A 241 42.13 8.14 1.45
N GLU A 242 41.63 9.32 1.79
CA GLU A 242 42.44 10.54 1.87
C GLU A 242 43.48 10.45 2.99
N LEU A 243 43.09 10.00 4.17
CA LEU A 243 44.00 9.77 5.29
C LEU A 243 45.04 8.69 4.95
N GLU A 244 44.64 7.56 4.35
CA GLU A 244 45.58 6.51 3.90
C GLU A 244 46.61 7.06 2.91
N ARG A 245 46.17 7.95 2.00
CA ARG A 245 47.06 8.63 1.04
C ARG A 245 48.00 9.62 1.72
N ILE A 246 47.55 10.35 2.74
CA ILE A 246 48.39 11.32 3.49
C ILE A 246 49.40 10.57 4.38
N THR A 247 48.95 9.55 5.10
CA THR A 247 49.76 8.83 6.10
C THR A 247 50.59 7.71 5.48
N GLN A 248 50.36 7.36 4.21
CA GLN A 248 51.00 6.22 3.51
C GLN A 248 50.84 4.88 4.25
N ASN A 249 49.82 4.78 5.10
CA ASN A 249 49.53 3.63 5.95
C ASN A 249 48.10 3.17 5.68
N ARG A 250 47.89 1.85 5.63
CA ARG A 250 46.53 1.29 5.53
C ARG A 250 45.79 1.53 6.85
N ILE A 251 44.57 2.04 6.76
CA ILE A 251 43.72 2.31 7.90
C ILE A 251 42.65 1.23 7.96
N TYR A 252 42.75 0.32 8.93
CA TYR A 252 41.80 -0.79 9.07
C TYR A 252 40.53 -0.40 9.86
N GLN A 253 39.98 0.78 9.60
CA GLN A 253 38.71 1.22 10.21
C GLN A 253 37.51 0.90 9.31
N THR A 254 36.42 0.48 9.94
CA THR A 254 35.07 0.43 9.38
C THR A 254 34.56 1.85 9.18
N PRO A 255 33.92 2.17 8.03
CA PRO A 255 33.32 3.49 7.81
C PRO A 255 32.40 3.88 8.98
N ARG A 256 32.57 5.11 9.48
CA ARG A 256 31.69 5.67 10.50
C ARG A 256 30.39 6.08 9.82
N PHE A 257 29.28 5.66 10.39
CA PHE A 257 27.92 6.01 9.96
C PHE A 257 27.19 6.74 11.08
N ARG A 258 26.07 7.39 10.75
CA ARG A 258 25.15 7.99 11.73
C ARG A 258 24.56 6.91 12.64
N LYS A 259 25.03 6.86 13.89
CA LYS A 259 24.51 5.97 14.96
C LYS A 259 23.41 6.62 15.79
N ASP A 260 23.25 7.93 15.64
CA ASP A 260 22.18 8.74 16.19
C ASP A 260 20.82 8.36 15.59
N VAL A 261 20.78 7.76 14.39
CA VAL A 261 19.52 7.31 13.77
C VAL A 261 19.27 5.84 14.12
N LYS A 262 18.28 5.58 14.97
CA LYS A 262 17.82 4.22 15.31
C LYS A 262 16.52 3.84 14.61
N LYS A 263 15.72 4.82 14.19
CA LYS A 263 14.42 4.62 13.54
C LYS A 263 14.38 5.29 12.17
N ILE A 264 13.87 4.57 11.17
CA ILE A 264 13.66 5.10 9.82
C ILE A 264 12.17 5.02 9.51
N ILE A 265 11.54 6.16 9.23
CA ILE A 265 10.11 6.24 8.88
C ILE A 265 10.01 6.46 7.38
N ILE A 266 9.32 5.57 6.66
CA ILE A 266 9.11 5.67 5.22
C ILE A 266 7.72 6.24 4.94
N ASN A 267 7.68 7.47 4.40
CA ASN A 267 6.47 8.20 4.00
C ASN A 267 6.60 8.71 2.56
N THR A 268 6.49 7.82 1.60
CA THR A 268 6.61 8.12 0.17
C THR A 268 5.29 7.86 -0.55
N LYS A 269 5.06 8.55 -1.66
CA LYS A 269 3.89 8.37 -2.54
C LYS A 269 4.26 7.78 -3.90
N GLU A 270 5.39 8.19 -4.45
CA GLU A 270 5.89 7.82 -5.77
C GLU A 270 7.05 6.81 -5.73
N VAL A 271 7.78 6.78 -4.61
CA VAL A 271 8.88 5.83 -4.39
C VAL A 271 8.38 4.69 -3.53
N THR A 272 8.54 3.46 -4.02
CA THR A 272 8.08 2.25 -3.34
C THR A 272 9.02 1.84 -2.21
N ALA A 273 8.45 1.37 -1.10
CA ALA A 273 9.21 0.85 0.04
C ALA A 273 10.03 -0.38 -0.36
N GLU A 274 9.56 -1.19 -1.32
CA GLU A 274 10.32 -2.31 -1.91
C GLU A 274 11.65 -1.87 -2.54
N ARG A 275 11.79 -0.61 -2.98
CA ARG A 275 13.06 -0.07 -3.48
C ARG A 275 13.94 0.51 -2.37
N ILE A 276 13.34 1.05 -1.32
CA ILE A 276 14.05 1.74 -0.23
C ILE A 276 14.66 0.72 0.74
N ILE A 277 13.91 -0.32 1.13
CA ILE A 277 14.35 -1.30 2.13
C ILE A 277 15.63 -2.04 1.72
N PRO A 278 15.76 -2.58 0.49
CA PRO A 278 17.01 -3.20 0.06
C PRO A 278 18.19 -2.23 0.07
N ALA A 279 17.97 -0.96 -0.28
CA ALA A 279 19.01 0.06 -0.24
C ALA A 279 19.47 0.37 1.20
N ILE A 280 18.55 0.37 2.17
CA ILE A 280 18.88 0.47 3.60
C ILE A 280 19.71 -0.75 4.02
N ASN A 281 19.22 -1.96 3.75
CA ASN A 281 19.89 -3.20 4.16
C ASN A 281 21.27 -3.38 3.49
N PHE A 282 21.44 -2.90 2.27
CA PHE A 282 22.72 -2.94 1.56
C PHE A 282 23.75 -1.98 2.17
N ASN A 283 23.31 -0.78 2.56
CA ASN A 283 24.21 0.27 3.04
C ASN A 283 24.51 0.16 4.54
N LEU A 284 23.57 -0.35 5.34
CA LEU A 284 23.67 -0.35 6.79
C LEU A 284 24.09 -1.73 7.31
N ILE A 285 25.16 -1.75 8.10
CA ILE A 285 25.63 -2.95 8.81
C ILE A 285 24.78 -3.19 10.08
N PHE A 286 24.10 -2.17 10.57
CA PHE A 286 23.16 -2.27 11.69
C PHE A 286 21.72 -2.34 11.17
N GLU A 287 20.83 -2.92 11.96
CA GLU A 287 19.42 -3.06 11.61
C GLU A 287 18.59 -1.99 12.35
N PRO A 288 18.28 -0.85 11.72
CA PRO A 288 17.39 0.14 12.32
C PRO A 288 15.96 -0.41 12.41
N GLU A 289 15.16 0.10 13.34
CA GLU A 289 13.72 -0.10 13.28
C GLU A 289 13.14 0.70 12.10
N ILE A 290 12.46 0.03 11.18
CA ILE A 290 11.88 0.63 10.00
C ILE A 290 10.36 0.69 10.18
N TYR A 291 9.81 1.90 10.15
CA TYR A 291 8.38 2.18 10.26
C TYR A 291 7.84 2.59 8.90
N ILE A 292 6.78 1.93 8.45
CA ILE A 292 6.22 2.13 7.11
C ILE A 292 4.82 2.72 7.23
N LEU A 293 4.62 3.87 6.60
CA LEU A 293 3.31 4.52 6.58
C LEU A 293 2.41 3.96 5.48
N PRO A 294 1.08 4.15 5.60
CA PRO A 294 0.11 3.57 4.67
C PRO A 294 0.34 3.95 3.21
N GLY A 295 -0.07 3.05 2.31
CA GLY A 295 0.02 3.22 0.85
C GLY A 295 1.18 2.48 0.19
N GLN A 296 1.90 1.63 0.92
CA GLN A 296 3.05 0.85 0.44
C GLN A 296 2.66 -0.60 0.14
N LEU A 297 1.71 -0.78 -0.78
CA LEU A 297 1.09 -2.09 -1.03
C LEU A 297 2.01 -3.11 -1.69
N ASP A 298 2.96 -2.62 -2.48
CA ASP A 298 4.05 -3.39 -3.07
C ASP A 298 4.78 -4.21 -2.01
N LEU A 299 5.07 -3.57 -0.87
CA LEU A 299 5.74 -4.26 0.20
C LEU A 299 4.85 -5.31 0.88
N TRP A 300 3.65 -4.90 1.32
CA TRP A 300 2.79 -5.77 2.12
C TRP A 300 2.22 -6.96 1.34
N ARG A 301 2.05 -6.84 0.02
CA ARG A 301 1.47 -7.90 -0.83
C ARG A 301 2.50 -8.89 -1.38
N PHE A 302 3.74 -8.45 -1.61
CA PHE A 302 4.74 -9.25 -2.32
C PHE A 302 5.95 -9.66 -1.47
N SER A 303 6.01 -9.22 -0.21
CA SER A 303 6.97 -9.69 0.80
C SER A 303 6.72 -11.18 1.14
N LYS A 304 7.18 -12.07 0.26
CA LYS A 304 7.22 -13.52 0.48
C LYS A 304 8.39 -13.97 1.38
N LYS A 305 9.15 -13.03 1.94
CA LYS A 305 10.42 -13.34 2.60
C LYS A 305 10.53 -12.50 3.86
N GLU A 306 10.37 -13.16 5.00
CA GLU A 306 10.91 -12.76 6.30
C GLU A 306 10.78 -11.25 6.54
N PHE A 307 9.59 -10.82 6.96
CA PHE A 307 9.49 -9.55 7.66
C PHE A 307 10.47 -9.61 8.83
N ASN A 308 11.62 -8.94 8.67
CA ASN A 308 12.58 -8.80 9.76
C ASN A 308 11.80 -8.24 10.95
N SER A 309 12.05 -8.76 12.15
CA SER A 309 11.50 -8.26 13.43
C SER A 309 11.60 -6.73 13.59
N ASN A 310 12.51 -6.10 12.86
CA ASN A 310 12.74 -4.66 12.82
C ASN A 310 11.79 -3.88 11.89
N LEU A 311 10.94 -4.55 11.10
CA LEU A 311 9.96 -3.92 10.20
C LEU A 311 8.60 -3.79 10.89
N LYS A 312 8.14 -2.55 11.06
CA LYS A 312 6.84 -2.19 11.62
C LYS A 312 6.10 -1.31 10.62
N GLY A 313 4.77 -1.33 10.64
CA GLY A 313 4.04 -0.45 9.74
C GLY A 313 2.56 -0.29 10.06
N LEU A 314 1.99 0.73 9.43
CA LEU A 314 0.58 1.04 9.48
C LEU A 314 0.00 0.85 8.09
N GLU A 315 -1.11 0.13 7.98
CA GLU A 315 -1.81 0.01 6.70
C GLU A 315 -3.32 -0.15 6.88
N HIS A 316 -4.10 0.29 5.89
CA HIS A 316 -5.53 0.09 5.89
C HIS A 316 -5.89 -1.40 5.68
N PRO A 317 -6.77 -2.00 6.52
CA PRO A 317 -7.15 -3.41 6.41
C PRO A 317 -7.65 -3.82 5.01
N ILE A 318 -8.40 -2.94 4.33
CA ILE A 318 -8.89 -3.18 2.98
C ILE A 318 -7.77 -3.44 1.96
N PHE A 319 -6.56 -2.95 2.18
CA PHE A 319 -5.46 -3.16 1.25
C PHE A 319 -4.68 -4.46 1.50
N LEU A 320 -4.73 -4.96 2.73
CA LEU A 320 -4.10 -6.20 3.18
C LEU A 320 -4.97 -7.43 2.92
N ASN A 321 -6.29 -7.25 2.81
CA ASN A 321 -7.23 -8.34 2.68
C ASN A 321 -7.47 -8.75 1.20
N ASN A 322 -7.60 -10.06 0.96
CA ASN A 322 -7.89 -10.67 -0.34
C ASN A 322 -9.34 -11.22 -0.46
N ASN A 323 -10.21 -10.95 0.52
CA ASN A 323 -11.55 -11.55 0.64
C ASN A 323 -12.58 -11.01 -0.39
N PHE A 324 -13.67 -11.78 -0.50
CA PHE A 324 -14.84 -11.72 -1.39
C PHE A 324 -15.46 -10.35 -1.74
N LEU A 325 -15.26 -9.28 -0.96
CA LEU A 325 -15.85 -7.95 -1.27
C LEU A 325 -15.19 -7.24 -2.47
N PHE A 326 -14.17 -7.86 -3.06
CA PHE A 326 -13.33 -7.28 -4.09
C PHE A 326 -13.39 -8.11 -5.37
N ASP A 327 -14.15 -7.62 -6.35
CA ASP A 327 -14.12 -8.18 -7.70
C ASP A 327 -12.82 -7.80 -8.44
N ASP A 328 -12.68 -8.34 -9.66
CA ASP A 328 -11.56 -8.00 -10.55
C ASP A 328 -11.49 -6.51 -10.87
N GLU A 329 -12.61 -5.79 -10.80
CA GLU A 329 -12.66 -4.34 -11.03
C GLU A 329 -12.02 -3.59 -9.86
N PHE A 330 -12.37 -3.92 -8.62
CA PHE A 330 -11.75 -3.36 -7.41
C PHE A 330 -10.25 -3.60 -7.37
N SER A 331 -9.82 -4.82 -7.72
CA SER A 331 -8.40 -5.19 -7.72
C SER A 331 -7.55 -4.28 -8.62
N LYS A 332 -8.10 -3.84 -9.76
CA LYS A 332 -7.46 -2.95 -10.75
C LYS A 332 -7.46 -1.47 -10.36
N LYS A 333 -8.26 -1.05 -9.37
CA LYS A 333 -8.31 0.35 -8.92
C LYS A 333 -6.97 0.80 -8.32
N GLN A 334 -6.63 2.07 -8.53
CA GLN A 334 -5.49 2.72 -7.86
C GLN A 334 -5.72 2.80 -6.35
N ILE A 335 -4.66 3.02 -5.56
CA ILE A 335 -4.73 3.08 -4.10
C ILE A 335 -5.74 4.14 -3.63
N GLN A 336 -5.72 5.33 -4.23
CA GLN A 336 -6.64 6.41 -3.89
C GLN A 336 -8.10 6.05 -4.24
N GLU A 337 -8.34 5.39 -5.36
CA GLU A 337 -9.68 4.91 -5.72
C GLU A 337 -10.20 3.87 -4.72
N LYS A 338 -9.34 2.94 -4.29
CA LYS A 338 -9.67 1.96 -3.24
C LYS A 338 -9.96 2.63 -1.89
N LEU A 339 -9.19 3.66 -1.54
CA LEU A 339 -9.44 4.49 -0.35
C LEU A 339 -10.83 5.15 -0.41
N PHE A 340 -11.16 5.81 -1.52
CA PHE A 340 -12.46 6.47 -1.67
C PHE A 340 -13.62 5.48 -1.72
N TYR A 341 -13.44 4.31 -2.33
CA TYR A 341 -14.41 3.22 -2.24
C TYR A 341 -14.67 2.83 -0.78
N ALA A 342 -13.61 2.60 -0.01
CA ALA A 342 -13.72 2.23 1.39
C ALA A 342 -14.40 3.31 2.24
N LEU A 343 -14.08 4.59 1.99
CA LEU A 343 -14.77 5.73 2.62
C LEU A 343 -16.27 5.74 2.30
N GLY A 344 -16.65 5.42 1.07
CA GLY A 344 -18.04 5.25 0.67
C GLY A 344 -18.75 4.23 1.55
N PHE A 345 -18.18 3.03 1.65
CA PHE A 345 -18.73 1.97 2.50
C PHE A 345 -18.79 2.40 3.99
N ASP A 346 -17.67 2.87 4.54
CA ASP A 346 -17.51 3.17 5.96
C ASP A 346 -18.35 4.38 6.41
N SER A 347 -18.65 5.31 5.51
CA SER A 347 -19.53 6.45 5.82
C SER A 347 -20.96 6.01 6.19
N LEU A 348 -21.43 4.86 5.68
CA LEU A 348 -22.70 4.26 6.09
C LEU A 348 -22.60 3.63 7.48
N LEU A 349 -21.48 2.97 7.80
CA LEU A 349 -21.22 2.45 9.14
C LEU A 349 -21.27 3.58 10.18
N PHE A 350 -20.61 4.69 9.86
CA PHE A 350 -20.56 5.90 10.67
C PHE A 350 -21.97 6.41 11.02
N LEU A 351 -22.83 6.61 10.01
CA LEU A 351 -24.20 7.09 10.25
C LEU A 351 -25.10 6.06 10.94
N GLY A 352 -24.87 4.77 10.75
CA GLY A 352 -25.66 3.72 11.38
C GLY A 352 -25.31 3.45 12.85
N ARG A 353 -24.05 3.65 13.26
CA ARG A 353 -23.62 3.52 14.68
C ARG A 353 -23.79 4.81 15.48
N GLY A 354 -23.51 5.95 14.86
CA GLY A 354 -23.52 7.25 15.52
C GLY A 354 -22.11 7.82 15.68
N ILE A 355 -22.03 9.14 15.55
CA ILE A 355 -20.78 9.91 15.38
C ILE A 355 -19.81 9.83 16.57
N ASN A 356 -20.29 9.52 17.77
CA ASN A 356 -19.50 9.54 19.00
C ASN A 356 -18.99 8.15 19.44
N THR A 357 -19.21 7.11 18.63
CA THR A 357 -18.76 5.75 18.95
C THR A 357 -17.58 5.37 18.08
N SER A 358 -16.50 4.87 18.67
CA SER A 358 -15.47 4.18 17.90
C SER A 358 -16.08 3.01 17.14
N PHE A 359 -15.66 2.82 15.90
CA PHE A 359 -16.03 1.66 15.10
C PHE A 359 -14.91 1.27 14.15
N LYS A 360 -14.87 -0.01 13.80
CA LYS A 360 -13.97 -0.59 12.81
C LYS A 360 -14.66 -0.69 11.46
N GLY A 361 -14.13 0.02 10.47
CA GLY A 361 -14.52 -0.07 9.07
C GLY A 361 -13.46 -0.76 8.21
N LEU A 362 -13.62 -0.67 6.89
CA LEU A 362 -12.68 -1.18 5.90
C LEU A 362 -11.30 -0.50 6.01
N LEU A 363 -11.25 0.77 6.40
CA LEU A 363 -9.99 1.52 6.54
C LEU A 363 -9.33 1.43 7.93
N GLY A 364 -9.97 0.77 8.89
CA GLY A 364 -9.46 0.63 10.25
C GLY A 364 -10.40 1.24 11.28
N GLU A 365 -9.87 1.73 12.40
CA GLU A 365 -10.66 2.26 13.50
C GLU A 365 -10.93 3.75 13.34
N TYR A 366 -12.21 4.12 13.36
CA TYR A 366 -12.66 5.49 13.26
C TYR A 366 -12.84 6.09 14.66
N THR A 367 -12.19 7.21 14.90
CA THR A 367 -12.30 7.99 16.13
C THR A 367 -12.64 9.44 15.80
N LYS A 368 -13.27 10.15 16.73
CA LYS A 368 -13.67 11.55 16.54
C LYS A 368 -12.90 12.44 17.50
N ASP A 369 -12.38 13.52 16.96
CA ASP A 369 -11.75 14.61 17.69
C ASP A 369 -12.33 15.94 17.16
N GLU A 370 -13.00 16.67 18.05
CA GLU A 370 -13.83 17.82 17.69
C GLU A 370 -14.79 17.53 16.52
N ASN A 371 -14.57 18.15 15.36
CA ASN A 371 -15.35 17.92 14.13
C ASN A 371 -14.67 16.94 13.16
N ARG A 372 -13.41 16.58 13.42
CA ARG A 372 -12.65 15.73 12.52
C ARG A 372 -12.82 14.27 12.92
N ILE A 373 -13.00 13.42 11.93
CA ILE A 373 -13.03 11.98 12.11
C ILE A 373 -11.72 11.44 11.58
N PHE A 374 -10.95 10.85 12.47
CA PHE A 374 -9.68 10.22 12.20
C PHE A 374 -9.87 8.74 11.90
N ILE A 375 -9.03 8.23 11.01
CA ILE A 375 -8.98 6.83 10.64
C ILE A 375 -7.65 6.29 11.13
N THR A 376 -7.66 5.37 12.08
CA THR A 376 -6.47 4.72 12.57
C THR A 376 -6.26 3.43 11.77
N PRO A 377 -5.19 3.33 10.94
CA PRO A 377 -4.87 2.11 10.21
C PRO A 377 -4.47 0.97 11.17
N GLU A 378 -4.43 -0.26 10.67
CA GLU A 378 -3.99 -1.42 11.46
C GLU A 378 -2.47 -1.40 11.65
N LYS A 379 -2.02 -1.77 12.85
CA LYS A 379 -0.61 -1.95 13.20
C LYS A 379 -0.12 -3.32 12.71
N ILE A 380 0.98 -3.33 11.97
CA ILE A 380 1.65 -4.53 11.44
C ILE A 380 3.05 -4.62 12.07
N GLY A 381 3.40 -5.79 12.62
CA GLY A 381 4.74 -6.05 13.18
C GLY A 381 5.00 -5.41 14.55
N PHE A 382 3.99 -4.82 15.19
CA PHE A 382 4.09 -4.33 16.58
C PHE A 382 3.75 -5.49 17.52
N GLN A 383 4.77 -6.14 18.10
CA GLN A 383 4.61 -7.18 19.14
C GLN A 383 4.49 -6.56 20.54
#